data_AF-A0A7K9LBG2-F1
#
_entry.id   AF-A0A7K9LBG2-F1
#
_cell.length_a   1.000
_cell.length_b   1.000
_cell.length_c   1.000
_cell.angle_alpha   90.00
_cell.angle_beta   90.00
_cell.angle_gamma   90.00
#
_symmetry.space_group_name_H-M   'P 1'
#
loop_
_entity.id
_entity.type
_entity.pdbx_description
1 polymer ?
#
loop_
_entity_poly.entity_id
_entity_poly.type
_entity_poly.pdbx_seq_one_letter_code
_entity_poly.pdbx_strand_id
1 'polypeptide(L)'
;PGDKKLEPLKYAKVAMEASVSRKKVECCILGTTSLLHHCLEKGVGAAFVLKDVGVLLIRGSRVQMRFYLDFLQKVTGETIQDRATLKALQQLDMLVSREVPVTSLSFPGRVIVFPK
;
A
#
# COMPACT_ATOMS: atom_id res chain seq x y z
N PRO A 1 16.26 -9.83 12.15
CA PRO A 1 15.07 -8.93 12.17
C PRO A 1 15.37 -7.75 13.10
N GLY A 2 15.71 -6.60 12.52
CA GLY A 2 16.46 -5.54 13.20
C GLY A 2 15.67 -4.74 14.24
N ASP A 3 16.38 -4.30 15.28
CA ASP A 3 15.98 -3.46 16.42
C ASP A 3 15.47 -2.06 16.03
N LYS A 4 14.59 -1.96 15.04
CA LYS A 4 13.85 -0.73 14.80
C LYS A 4 12.75 -0.62 15.84
N LYS A 5 12.92 0.33 16.76
CA LYS A 5 11.87 0.70 17.73
C LYS A 5 10.61 1.09 16.95
N LEU A 6 9.55 0.30 17.09
CA LEU A 6 8.27 0.61 16.48
C LEU A 6 7.70 1.87 17.16
N GLU A 7 7.49 2.93 16.39
CA GLU A 7 6.78 4.10 16.90
C GLU A 7 5.30 3.77 17.14
N PRO A 8 4.71 4.21 18.26
CA PRO A 8 3.29 4.11 18.48
C PRO A 8 2.50 4.85 17.39
N LEU A 9 1.41 4.25 16.93
CA LEU A 9 0.48 4.90 16.00
C LEU A 9 -0.13 6.15 16.65
N LYS A 10 -0.01 7.28 15.96
CA LYS A 10 -0.50 8.59 16.42
C LYS A 10 -1.97 8.75 16.05
N TYR A 11 -2.85 7.93 16.62
CA TYR A 11 -4.29 7.88 16.29
C TYR A 11 -4.97 9.26 16.35
N ALA A 12 -4.65 10.08 17.35
CA ALA A 12 -5.23 11.42 17.49
C ALA A 12 -4.82 12.35 16.34
N LYS A 13 -3.56 12.28 15.89
CA LYS A 13 -3.06 13.07 14.75
C LYS A 13 -3.77 12.65 13.46
N VAL A 14 -3.87 11.34 13.21
CA VAL A 14 -4.56 10.80 12.03
C VAL A 14 -6.05 11.18 12.05
N ALA A 15 -6.70 11.10 13.20
CA ALA A 15 -8.11 11.47 13.37
C ALA A 15 -8.35 12.94 13.04
N MET A 16 -7.47 13.81 13.52
CA MET A 16 -7.49 15.24 13.22
C MET A 16 -7.27 15.52 11.72
N GLU A 17 -6.24 14.94 11.12
CA GLU A 17 -5.93 15.12 9.69
C GLU A 17 -7.03 14.59 8.76
N ALA A 18 -7.65 13.47 9.13
CA ALA A 18 -8.75 12.87 8.37
C ALA A 18 -10.13 13.43 8.73
N SER A 19 -10.23 14.37 9.69
CA SER A 19 -11.50 14.95 10.15
C SER A 19 -12.53 13.90 10.58
N VAL A 20 -12.08 12.86 11.29
CA VAL A 20 -12.92 11.77 11.80
C VAL A 20 -12.69 11.53 13.29
N SER A 21 -13.57 10.79 13.95
CA SER A 21 -13.36 10.44 15.36
C SER A 21 -12.17 9.49 15.53
N ARG A 22 -11.47 9.62 16.66
CA ARG A 22 -10.39 8.71 17.05
C ARG A 22 -10.84 7.23 17.01
N LYS A 23 -12.05 6.94 17.50
CA LYS A 23 -12.64 5.60 17.46
C LYS A 23 -12.76 5.07 16.02
N LYS A 24 -13.16 5.92 15.06
CA LYS A 24 -13.25 5.53 13.66
C LYS A 24 -11.87 5.18 13.09
N VAL A 25 -10.85 5.98 13.39
CA VAL A 25 -9.47 5.67 12.99
C VAL A 25 -8.98 4.34 13.58
N GLU A 26 -9.18 4.13 14.88
CA GLU A 26 -8.79 2.88 15.56
C GLU A 26 -9.47 1.67 14.92
N CYS A 27 -10.79 1.73 14.70
CA CYS A 27 -11.53 0.66 14.04
C CYS A 27 -11.03 0.40 12.60
N CYS A 28 -10.76 1.45 11.81
CA CYS A 28 -10.27 1.31 10.44
C CYS A 28 -8.87 0.68 10.40
N ILE A 29 -7.97 1.11 11.28
CA ILE A 29 -6.60 0.58 11.35
C ILE A 29 -6.62 -0.89 11.80
N LEU A 30 -7.39 -1.21 12.85
CA LEU A 30 -7.54 -2.58 13.34
C LEU A 30 -8.14 -3.48 12.25
N GLY A 31 -9.26 -3.07 11.65
CA GLY A 31 -9.92 -3.85 10.59
C GLY A 31 -9.01 -4.10 9.39
N THR A 32 -8.25 -3.09 8.96
CA THR A 32 -7.28 -3.22 7.86
C THR A 32 -6.14 -4.17 8.22
N THR A 33 -5.57 -4.04 9.42
CA THR A 33 -4.47 -4.88 9.88
C THR A 33 -4.91 -6.33 10.07
N SER A 34 -6.11 -6.56 10.62
CA SER A 34 -6.69 -7.90 10.74
C SER A 34 -6.93 -8.55 9.38
N LEU A 35 -7.40 -7.79 8.39
CA LEU A 35 -7.61 -8.29 7.04
C LEU A 35 -6.28 -8.67 6.35
N LEU A 36 -5.26 -7.82 6.49
CA LEU A 36 -3.90 -8.12 6.00
C LEU A 36 -3.34 -9.38 6.66
N HIS A 37 -3.44 -9.48 8.00
CA HIS A 37 -3.01 -10.66 8.75
C HIS A 37 -3.72 -11.92 8.26
N HIS A 38 -5.04 -11.88 8.08
CA HIS A 38 -5.81 -13.01 7.58
C HIS A 38 -5.35 -13.47 6.18
N CYS A 39 -5.13 -12.53 5.26
CA CYS A 39 -4.63 -12.86 3.93
C CYS A 39 -3.24 -13.54 3.97
N LEU A 40 -2.36 -13.06 4.85
CA LEU A 40 -1.02 -13.62 5.03
C LEU A 40 -1.05 -15.01 5.67
N GLU A 41 -1.80 -15.17 6.75
CA GLU A 41 -1.92 -16.43 7.50
C GLU A 41 -2.50 -17.55 6.62
N LYS A 42 -3.52 -17.23 5.82
CA LYS A 42 -4.19 -18.19 4.94
C LYS A 42 -3.54 -18.31 3.55
N GLY A 43 -2.51 -17.53 3.26
CA GLY A 43 -1.87 -17.49 1.94
C GLY A 43 -2.82 -17.08 0.81
N VAL A 44 -3.91 -16.37 1.14
CA VAL A 44 -4.94 -15.97 0.18
C VAL A 44 -4.40 -14.83 -0.68
N GLY A 45 -4.41 -15.03 -1.99
CA GLY A 45 -4.02 -14.00 -2.94
C GLY A 45 -4.94 -12.78 -2.85
N ALA A 46 -4.38 -11.60 -2.59
CA ALA A 46 -5.14 -10.37 -2.45
C ALA A 46 -4.34 -9.17 -2.98
N ALA A 47 -5.05 -8.22 -3.59
CA ALA A 47 -4.52 -6.92 -3.97
C ALA A 47 -5.24 -5.83 -3.18
N PHE A 48 -4.49 -5.05 -2.42
CA PHE A 48 -5.00 -3.91 -1.65
C PHE A 48 -4.63 -2.61 -2.37
N VAL A 49 -5.64 -1.87 -2.82
CA VAL A 49 -5.45 -0.60 -3.53
C VAL A 49 -5.43 0.53 -2.52
N LEU A 50 -4.24 1.10 -2.30
CA LEU A 50 -4.00 2.25 -1.46
C LEU A 50 -3.97 3.48 -2.37
N LYS A 51 -5.12 4.14 -2.54
CA LYS A 51 -5.39 5.09 -3.62
C LYS A 51 -4.30 6.15 -3.87
N ASP A 52 -3.69 6.68 -2.83
CA ASP A 52 -2.69 7.75 -2.92
C ASP A 52 -1.25 7.25 -2.77
N VAL A 53 -1.06 5.92 -2.71
CA VAL A 53 0.23 5.27 -2.41
C VAL A 53 0.60 4.27 -3.49
N GLY A 54 -0.27 3.32 -3.81
CA GLY A 54 0.00 2.22 -4.73
C GLY A 54 -0.88 1.00 -4.49
N VAL A 55 -0.37 -0.18 -4.84
CA VAL A 55 -1.06 -1.46 -4.64
C VAL A 55 -0.15 -2.43 -3.89
N LEU A 56 -0.65 -2.95 -2.76
CA LEU A 56 0.00 -4.00 -1.99
C LEU A 56 -0.52 -5.37 -2.45
N LEU A 57 0.38 -6.20 -2.92
CA LEU A 57 0.09 -7.50 -3.52
C LEU A 57 0.50 -8.60 -2.57
N ILE A 58 -0.41 -9.53 -2.29
CA ILE A 58 -0.15 -10.73 -1.50
C ILE A 58 -0.38 -11.94 -2.42
N ARG A 59 0.61 -12.84 -2.48
CA ARG A 59 0.55 -14.09 -3.24
C ARG A 59 1.21 -15.21 -2.45
N GLY A 60 0.39 -16.07 -1.86
CA GLY A 60 0.89 -17.09 -0.91
C GLY A 60 1.59 -16.40 0.26
N SER A 61 2.85 -16.74 0.51
CA SER A 61 3.69 -16.12 1.54
C SER A 61 4.45 -14.87 1.07
N ARG A 62 4.30 -14.45 -0.19
CA ARG A 62 5.01 -13.30 -0.75
C ARG A 62 4.16 -12.04 -0.69
N VAL A 63 4.78 -10.95 -0.29
CA VAL A 63 4.19 -9.61 -0.28
C VAL A 63 5.05 -8.69 -1.13
N GLN A 64 4.42 -7.95 -2.04
CA GLN A 64 5.09 -6.98 -2.90
C GLN A 64 4.30 -5.67 -2.89
N MET A 65 4.98 -4.56 -2.65
CA MET A 65 4.39 -3.23 -2.78
C MET A 65 4.77 -2.64 -4.14
N ARG A 66 3.78 -2.18 -4.90
CA ARG A 66 4.00 -1.36 -6.10
C ARG A 66 3.47 0.04 -5.84
N PHE A 67 4.25 1.06 -6.14
CA PHE A 67 3.92 2.45 -5.85
C PHE A 67 3.45 3.20 -7.09
N TYR A 68 2.62 4.21 -6.87
CA TYR A 68 2.41 5.24 -7.89
C TYR A 68 3.65 6.14 -7.96
N LEU A 69 4.02 6.57 -9.16
CA LEU A 69 5.23 7.38 -9.37
C LEU A 69 5.13 8.73 -8.65
N ASP A 70 3.96 9.36 -8.68
CA ASP A 70 3.68 10.63 -7.99
C ASP A 70 3.85 10.50 -6.47
N PHE A 71 3.46 9.37 -5.89
CA PHE A 71 3.69 9.08 -4.47
C PHE A 71 5.18 8.98 -4.15
N LEU A 72 5.96 8.24 -4.95
CA LEU A 72 7.40 8.12 -4.72
C LEU A 72 8.10 9.47 -4.78
N GLN A 73 7.81 10.26 -5.81
CA GLN A 73 8.35 11.61 -5.97
C GLN A 73 8.01 12.52 -4.78
N LYS A 74 6.78 12.40 -4.26
CA LYS A 74 6.36 13.15 -3.07
C LYS A 74 7.11 12.75 -1.80
N VAL A 75 7.39 11.45 -1.62
CA VAL A 75 8.08 10.93 -0.42
C VAL A 75 9.58 11.18 -0.48
N THR A 76 10.19 11.07 -1.66
CA THR A 76 11.63 11.36 -1.84
C THR A 76 11.91 12.86 -1.90
N GLY A 77 10.91 13.67 -2.25
CA GLY A 77 11.10 15.09 -2.54
C GLY A 77 11.81 15.34 -3.87
N GLU A 78 11.99 14.29 -4.68
CA GLU A 78 12.74 14.34 -5.93
C GLU A 78 11.83 14.10 -7.12
N THR A 79 12.03 14.87 -8.18
CA THR A 79 11.33 14.62 -9.44
C THR A 79 12.08 13.54 -10.21
N ILE A 80 11.57 12.30 -10.15
CA ILE A 80 12.11 11.17 -10.92
C ILE A 80 11.69 11.33 -12.38
N GLN A 81 12.54 11.97 -13.19
CA GLN A 81 12.37 12.05 -14.65
C GLN A 81 13.47 11.32 -15.42
N ASP A 82 14.55 10.93 -14.74
CA ASP A 82 15.65 10.27 -15.42
C ASP A 82 15.22 8.87 -15.89
N ARG A 83 15.55 8.59 -17.14
CA ARG A 83 15.11 7.37 -17.82
C ARG A 83 15.72 6.12 -17.21
N ALA A 84 16.89 6.22 -16.57
CA ALA A 84 17.58 5.08 -15.99
C ALA A 84 16.87 4.59 -14.73
N THR A 85 16.52 5.48 -13.81
CA THR A 85 15.77 5.19 -12.58
C THR A 85 14.37 4.69 -12.90
N LEU A 86 13.66 5.32 -13.84
CA LEU A 86 12.34 4.83 -14.26
C LEU A 86 12.43 3.40 -14.82
N LYS A 87 13.43 3.12 -15.66
CA LYS A 87 13.66 1.75 -16.16
C LYS A 87 14.02 0.78 -15.03
N ALA A 88 14.86 1.18 -14.08
CA ALA A 88 15.23 0.35 -12.94
C ALA A 88 14.00 0.01 -12.08
N LEU A 89 13.17 1.01 -11.76
CA LEU A 89 11.94 0.83 -10.99
C LEU A 89 10.91 -0.06 -11.72
N GLN A 90 10.82 0.03 -13.05
CA GLN A 90 10.01 -0.86 -13.88
C GLN A 90 10.56 -2.29 -13.90
N GLN A 91 11.88 -2.46 -14.03
CA GLN A 91 12.53 -3.78 -14.02
C GLN A 91 12.39 -4.49 -12.68
N LEU A 92 12.39 -3.72 -11.58
CA LEU A 92 12.11 -4.23 -10.24
C LEU A 92 10.61 -4.44 -9.97
N ASP A 93 9.74 -4.14 -10.95
CA ASP A 93 8.29 -4.28 -10.84
C ASP A 93 7.72 -3.51 -9.63
N MET A 94 8.30 -2.33 -9.36
CA MET A 94 7.96 -1.48 -8.21
C MET A 94 6.97 -0.36 -8.55
N LEU A 95 6.70 -0.13 -9.83
CA LEU A 95 5.76 0.90 -10.27
C LEU A 95 4.45 0.31 -10.75
N VAL A 96 3.37 1.04 -10.53
CA VAL A 96 2.05 0.73 -11.06
C VAL A 96 1.41 2.02 -11.59
N SER A 97 0.73 1.93 -12.73
CA SER A 97 -0.03 3.06 -13.25
C SER A 97 -1.40 3.14 -12.57
N ARG A 98 -1.88 4.36 -12.31
CA ARG A 98 -3.21 4.60 -11.72
C ARG A 98 -4.36 4.29 -12.69
N GLU A 99 -4.08 4.33 -13.99
CA GLU A 99 -5.05 4.14 -15.07
C GLU A 99 -5.27 2.67 -15.41
N VAL A 100 -4.34 1.80 -15.01
CA VAL A 100 -4.42 0.37 -15.29
C VAL A 100 -5.43 -0.25 -14.34
N PRO A 101 -6.48 -0.93 -14.85
CA PRO A 101 -7.44 -1.62 -14.01
C PRO A 101 -6.72 -2.61 -13.10
N VAL A 102 -7.00 -2.56 -11.80
CA VAL A 102 -6.37 -3.46 -10.82
C VAL A 102 -6.69 -4.93 -11.13
N THR A 103 -7.77 -5.17 -11.88
CA THR A 103 -8.16 -6.48 -12.44
C THR A 103 -7.23 -6.99 -13.56
N SER A 104 -6.44 -6.13 -14.19
CA SER A 104 -5.44 -6.51 -15.21
C SER A 104 -4.07 -6.83 -14.63
N LEU A 105 -3.84 -6.49 -13.35
CA LEU A 105 -2.71 -7.05 -12.62
C LEU A 105 -2.99 -8.55 -12.47
N SER A 106 -2.07 -9.40 -12.91
CA SER A 106 -2.22 -10.87 -12.94
C SER A 106 -2.55 -11.44 -11.55
N PHE A 107 -3.83 -11.52 -11.21
CA PHE A 107 -4.31 -11.96 -9.90
C PHE A 107 -5.29 -13.13 -10.01
N PRO A 108 -5.06 -14.22 -9.26
CA PRO A 108 -6.02 -15.32 -9.15
C PRO A 108 -6.91 -15.20 -7.89
N GLY A 109 -7.16 -13.99 -7.36
CA GLY A 109 -7.71 -13.82 -6.00
C GLY A 109 -8.72 -12.68 -5.83
N ARG A 110 -8.54 -11.85 -4.79
CA ARG A 110 -9.46 -10.77 -4.38
C ARG A 110 -8.85 -9.39 -4.56
N VAL A 111 -9.66 -8.42 -4.95
CA VAL A 111 -9.26 -7.00 -5.01
C VAL A 111 -10.02 -6.23 -3.93
N ILE A 112 -9.29 -5.55 -3.06
CA ILE A 112 -9.82 -4.72 -1.97
C ILE A 112 -9.42 -3.28 -2.26
N VAL A 113 -10.42 -2.41 -2.47
CA VAL A 113 -10.20 -0.99 -2.76
C VAL A 113 -10.61 -0.18 -1.54
N PHE A 114 -9.67 0.55 -0.96
CA PHE A 114 -10.00 1.43 0.16
C PHE A 114 -10.71 2.70 -0.32
N PRO A 115 -11.72 3.17 0.43
CA PRO A 115 -12.45 4.39 0.11
C PRO A 115 -11.56 5.63 0.24
N LYS A 116 -12.05 6.74 -0.35
CA LYS A 116 -11.47 8.07 -0.19
C LYS A 116 -11.83 8.66 1.17
#